data_AF-A0A1Y1UYB5-F1
#
_entry.id   AF-A0A1Y1UYB5-F1
#
_cell.length_a   1.000
_cell.length_b   1.000
_cell.length_c   1.000
_cell.angle_alpha   90.00
_cell.angle_beta   90.00
_cell.angle_gamma   90.00
#
_symmetry.space_group_name_H-M   'P 1'
#
loop_
_entity.id
_entity.type
_entity.pdbx_description
1 polymer ?
#
loop_
_entity_poly.entity_id
_entity_poly.type
_entity_poly.pdbx_seq_one_letter_code
_entity_poly.pdbx_strand_id
1 'polypeptide(L)'
;MKIKKLLCLIIICYIIIIDKVNLKSVRRKVNKSIDFFDKYKYCLKCSDTKKSINTKCNDCPVEKLLNKIKILSSDETLNEIINKNKSIGRFGDGEFNIINGRNCSFQKYNKILQKKLKKVLQSNDKNFLIGISDSINQKYLNKLTNEFRSIFKGFISKNKYLLLSLLHKDKLYYSANISRFYIYYRDKSYSRNYVKKLKKIWENRDILIVEGEKSRLGVGNDLFNNTRSIQRVLCPIRNSFSVYDKIYNEVIKVDKSKLILIALGPTASVLAYDMFKEGYQTIDIGHVDLEYEWFLKNVKKRVKIRNKYVNNVKNGRRNIGDINDENYHKQIIVKILN
;
A
#
# COMPACT_ATOMS: atom_id res chain seq x y z
N MET A 1 13.02 -27.64 -39.03
CA MET A 1 13.84 -28.37 -38.03
C MET A 1 15.35 -27.99 -38.02
N LYS A 2 15.90 -27.34 -39.05
CA LYS A 2 17.34 -26.95 -39.09
C LYS A 2 17.70 -25.65 -38.32
N ILE A 3 16.74 -24.74 -38.10
CA ILE A 3 16.98 -23.45 -37.38
C ILE A 3 17.23 -23.64 -35.87
N LYS A 4 16.61 -24.63 -35.23
CA LYS A 4 16.82 -24.92 -33.79
C LYS A 4 18.22 -25.47 -33.48
N LYS A 5 18.83 -26.22 -34.41
CA LYS A 5 20.22 -26.72 -34.25
C LYS A 5 21.24 -25.58 -34.39
N LEU A 6 20.99 -24.60 -35.26
CA LEU A 6 21.86 -23.44 -35.42
C LEU A 6 21.80 -22.52 -34.18
N LEU A 7 20.61 -22.32 -33.60
CA LEU A 7 20.46 -21.56 -32.35
C LEU A 7 21.19 -22.22 -31.17
N CYS A 8 21.17 -23.56 -31.10
CA CYS A 8 21.86 -24.31 -30.05
C CYS A 8 23.39 -24.20 -30.19
N LEU A 9 23.91 -24.27 -31.41
CA LEU A 9 25.34 -24.05 -31.66
C LEU A 9 25.78 -22.62 -31.35
N ILE A 10 24.96 -21.61 -31.68
CA ILE A 10 25.27 -20.20 -31.34
C ILE A 10 25.30 -20.00 -29.83
N ILE A 11 24.38 -20.62 -29.07
CA ILE A 11 24.37 -20.55 -27.60
C ILE A 11 25.61 -21.26 -27.02
N ILE A 12 25.99 -22.42 -27.55
CA ILE A 12 27.18 -23.15 -27.11
C ILE A 12 28.46 -22.35 -27.43
N CYS A 13 28.56 -21.75 -28.63
CA CYS A 13 29.67 -20.86 -28.98
C CYS A 13 29.69 -19.60 -28.09
N TYR A 14 28.54 -19.04 -27.75
CA TYR A 14 28.45 -17.88 -26.86
C TYR A 14 28.89 -18.21 -25.42
N ILE A 15 28.59 -19.43 -24.94
CA ILE A 15 29.06 -19.94 -23.65
C ILE A 15 30.59 -20.16 -23.68
N ILE A 16 31.12 -20.73 -24.76
CA ILE A 16 32.57 -20.94 -24.92
C ILE A 16 33.34 -19.61 -25.05
N ILE A 17 32.75 -18.58 -25.67
CA ILE A 17 33.33 -17.23 -25.75
C ILE A 17 33.33 -16.54 -24.38
N ILE A 18 32.29 -16.74 -23.56
CA ILE A 18 32.24 -16.26 -22.17
C ILE A 18 33.35 -16.86 -21.31
N ASP A 19 33.73 -18.13 -21.54
CA ASP A 19 34.83 -18.78 -20.81
C ASP A 19 36.23 -18.20 -21.14
N LYS A 20 36.40 -17.53 -22.29
CA LYS A 20 37.68 -16.91 -22.70
C LYS A 20 37.83 -15.44 -22.31
N VAL A 21 36.78 -14.77 -21.84
CA VAL A 21 36.87 -13.37 -21.39
C VAL A 21 37.06 -13.35 -19.88
N ASN A 22 38.04 -12.55 -19.42
CA ASN A 22 38.50 -12.45 -18.04
C ASN A 22 37.40 -11.90 -17.09
N LEU A 23 36.47 -12.76 -16.67
CA LEU A 23 35.26 -12.42 -15.93
C LEU A 23 35.42 -12.53 -14.40
N LYS A 24 36.56 -12.15 -13.80
CA LYS A 24 36.64 -12.08 -12.33
C LYS A 24 35.62 -11.08 -11.73
N SER A 25 35.27 -10.02 -12.45
CA SER A 25 34.29 -9.01 -12.01
C SER A 25 32.83 -9.42 -12.26
N VAL A 26 32.56 -10.16 -13.33
CA VAL A 26 31.20 -10.63 -13.68
C VAL A 26 30.87 -11.93 -12.94
N ARG A 27 31.82 -12.87 -12.75
CA ARG A 27 31.63 -14.00 -11.82
C ARG A 27 31.32 -13.50 -10.41
N ARG A 28 31.93 -12.40 -9.93
CA ARG A 28 31.60 -11.84 -8.61
C ARG A 28 30.19 -11.25 -8.51
N LYS A 29 29.67 -10.63 -9.57
CA LYS A 29 28.28 -10.11 -9.59
C LYS A 29 27.24 -11.21 -9.76
N VAL A 30 27.52 -12.19 -10.63
CA VAL A 30 26.64 -13.35 -10.88
C VAL A 30 26.65 -14.31 -9.69
N ASN A 31 27.81 -14.58 -9.08
CA ASN A 31 27.90 -15.39 -7.86
C ASN A 31 27.28 -14.69 -6.65
N LYS A 32 27.31 -13.35 -6.54
CA LYS A 32 26.55 -12.65 -5.47
C LYS A 32 25.04 -12.76 -5.65
N SER A 33 24.53 -12.76 -6.89
CA SER A 33 23.11 -12.98 -7.15
C SER A 33 22.70 -14.45 -6.98
N ILE A 34 23.58 -15.39 -7.31
CA ILE A 34 23.36 -16.84 -7.13
C ILE A 34 23.49 -17.22 -5.64
N ASP A 35 24.46 -16.68 -4.90
CA ASP A 35 24.58 -16.81 -3.44
C ASP A 35 23.36 -16.23 -2.71
N PHE A 36 22.72 -15.19 -3.24
CA PHE A 36 21.49 -14.67 -2.65
C PHE A 36 20.34 -15.70 -2.77
N PHE A 37 20.32 -16.52 -3.82
CA PHE A 37 19.34 -17.60 -3.95
C PHE A 37 19.74 -18.86 -3.17
N ASP A 38 21.03 -19.18 -3.07
CA ASP A 38 21.52 -20.36 -2.33
C ASP A 38 21.54 -20.16 -0.81
N LYS A 39 21.78 -18.93 -0.31
CA LYS A 39 21.76 -18.62 1.13
C LYS A 39 20.36 -18.73 1.75
N TYR A 40 19.32 -18.76 0.92
CA TYR A 40 17.92 -18.96 1.35
C TYR A 40 17.31 -20.22 0.72
N LYS A 41 18.04 -21.35 0.67
CA LYS A 41 17.57 -22.71 0.29
C LYS A 41 16.04 -22.80 0.26
N TYR A 42 15.47 -22.40 -0.87
CA TYR A 42 14.04 -22.22 -1.02
C TYR A 42 13.44 -23.62 -0.92
N CYS A 43 12.52 -23.85 0.01
CA CYS A 43 11.96 -25.17 0.25
C CYS A 43 11.47 -25.76 -1.09
N LEU A 44 12.17 -26.77 -1.62
CA LEU A 44 11.85 -27.45 -2.89
C LEU A 44 10.39 -27.96 -2.93
N LYS A 45 9.76 -28.16 -1.75
CA LYS A 45 8.33 -28.48 -1.62
C LYS A 45 7.39 -27.37 -2.12
N CYS A 46 7.85 -26.13 -2.24
CA CYS A 46 7.04 -24.99 -2.71
C CYS A 46 7.26 -24.65 -4.19
N SER A 47 8.36 -25.11 -4.82
CA SER A 47 8.64 -24.87 -6.24
C SER A 47 7.91 -25.84 -7.17
N ASP A 48 7.59 -27.05 -6.73
CA ASP A 48 7.15 -28.15 -7.61
C ASP A 48 5.66 -28.52 -7.57
N THR A 49 4.81 -27.85 -6.81
CA THR A 49 3.40 -28.24 -6.73
C THR A 49 2.45 -27.14 -7.19
N LYS A 50 2.06 -27.22 -8.47
CA LYS A 50 0.73 -26.81 -8.96
C LYS A 50 -0.43 -27.62 -8.32
N LYS A 51 -0.19 -28.36 -7.23
CA LYS A 51 -1.18 -29.19 -6.53
C LYS A 51 -1.30 -28.72 -5.07
N SER A 52 -2.52 -28.30 -4.76
CA SER A 52 -3.11 -28.00 -3.44
C SER A 52 -2.37 -27.00 -2.53
N ILE A 53 -3.04 -25.86 -2.34
CA ILE A 53 -2.86 -24.86 -1.26
C ILE A 53 -3.13 -25.44 0.16
N ASN A 54 -3.27 -26.76 0.28
CA ASN A 54 -3.47 -27.45 1.55
C ASN A 54 -2.23 -28.28 1.89
N THR A 55 -1.35 -27.75 2.73
CA THR A 55 -0.88 -28.40 3.98
C THR A 55 0.25 -27.59 4.64
N LYS A 56 -0.05 -27.10 5.84
CA LYS A 56 0.82 -27.02 7.03
C LYS A 56 2.33 -27.11 6.79
N CYS A 57 2.96 -25.99 6.45
CA CYS A 57 4.35 -25.79 6.85
C CYS A 57 4.31 -24.98 8.15
N ASN A 58 4.13 -25.66 9.29
CA ASN A 58 4.05 -24.99 10.60
C ASN A 58 5.32 -24.18 10.90
N ASP A 59 6.44 -24.49 10.23
CA ASP A 59 7.74 -23.86 10.39
C ASP A 59 8.35 -23.36 9.06
N CYS A 60 7.65 -22.49 8.34
CA CYS A 60 8.22 -21.88 7.13
C CYS A 60 9.38 -20.91 7.49
N PRO A 61 10.64 -21.16 7.06
CA PRO A 61 11.77 -20.29 7.42
C PRO A 61 11.62 -18.85 6.93
N VAL A 62 10.99 -18.67 5.77
CA VAL A 62 10.71 -17.32 5.22
C VAL A 62 9.70 -16.56 6.06
N GLU A 63 8.64 -17.22 6.53
CA GLU A 63 7.69 -16.56 7.44
C GLU A 63 8.35 -16.23 8.79
N LYS A 64 9.25 -17.10 9.29
CA LYS A 64 10.06 -16.80 10.48
C LYS A 64 10.93 -15.55 10.29
N LEU A 65 11.50 -15.35 9.11
CA LEU A 65 12.28 -14.14 8.79
C LEU A 65 11.38 -12.90 8.65
N LEU A 66 10.23 -13.02 7.98
CA LEU A 66 9.25 -11.94 7.87
C LEU A 66 8.71 -11.50 9.24
N ASN A 67 8.52 -12.45 10.16
CA ASN A 67 8.12 -12.17 11.55
C ASN A 67 9.17 -11.36 12.34
N LYS A 68 10.43 -11.30 11.87
CA LYS A 68 11.48 -10.46 12.46
C LYS A 68 11.48 -9.02 11.94
N ILE A 69 10.70 -8.71 10.90
CA ILE A 69 10.55 -7.34 10.42
C ILE A 69 9.92 -6.50 11.52
N LYS A 70 10.58 -5.40 11.88
CA LYS A 70 10.11 -4.47 12.91
C LYS A 70 9.08 -3.52 12.29
N ILE A 71 7.86 -3.54 12.83
CA ILE A 71 6.76 -2.67 12.42
C ILE A 71 6.21 -2.02 13.69
N LEU A 72 6.23 -0.69 13.78
CA LEU A 72 5.53 0.02 14.85
C LEU A 72 4.03 -0.21 14.73
N SER A 73 3.34 -0.28 15.87
CA SER A 73 1.89 -0.40 15.90
C SER A 73 1.21 0.81 15.25
N SER A 74 -0.08 0.67 14.89
CA SER A 74 -0.86 1.79 14.38
C SER A 74 -0.91 2.96 15.36
N ASP A 75 -0.91 2.71 16.66
CA ASP A 75 -0.92 3.76 17.69
C ASP A 75 0.41 4.51 17.77
N GLU A 76 1.53 3.78 17.80
CA GLU A 76 2.88 4.37 17.77
C GLU A 76 3.15 5.11 16.46
N THR A 77 2.65 4.59 15.34
CA THR A 77 2.74 5.26 14.03
C THR A 77 1.99 6.59 14.05
N LEU A 78 0.82 6.67 14.70
CA LEU A 78 0.12 7.96 14.87
C LEU A 78 0.96 8.94 15.71
N ASN A 79 1.66 8.48 16.76
CA ASN A 79 2.53 9.36 17.54
C ASN A 79 3.64 9.97 16.68
N GLU A 80 4.25 9.20 15.78
CA GLU A 80 5.29 9.69 14.87
C GLU A 80 4.74 10.74 13.89
N ILE A 81 3.51 10.58 13.41
CA ILE A 81 2.86 11.54 12.53
C ILE A 81 2.52 12.83 13.28
N ILE A 82 1.85 12.70 14.43
CA ILE A 82 1.30 13.83 15.20
C ILE A 82 2.44 14.63 15.87
N ASN A 83 3.34 13.95 16.57
CA ASN A 83 4.32 14.61 17.44
C ASN A 83 5.58 15.04 16.69
N LYS A 84 5.90 14.42 15.55
CA LYS A 84 7.12 14.68 14.78
C LYS A 84 6.86 15.21 13.38
N ASN A 85 5.60 15.54 13.07
CA ASN A 85 5.18 16.13 11.80
C ASN A 85 5.63 15.32 10.56
N LYS A 86 5.67 13.98 10.68
CA LYS A 86 6.17 13.12 9.60
C LYS A 86 5.11 12.83 8.56
N SER A 87 5.57 12.60 7.33
CA SER A 87 4.75 12.14 6.20
C SER A 87 4.72 10.62 6.15
N ILE A 88 3.72 10.01 5.52
CA ILE A 88 3.63 8.55 5.39
C ILE A 88 3.09 8.12 4.02
N GLY A 89 3.75 7.13 3.42
CA GLY A 89 3.22 6.31 2.33
C GLY A 89 3.01 4.89 2.81
N ARG A 90 1.90 4.25 2.43
CA ARG A 90 1.54 2.92 2.94
C ARG A 90 1.57 1.86 1.83
N PHE A 91 1.94 0.64 2.21
CA PHE A 91 2.10 -0.52 1.33
C PHE A 91 1.27 -1.69 1.86
N GLY A 92 0.08 -1.84 1.31
CA GLY A 92 -0.79 -2.98 1.51
C GLY A 92 -0.66 -4.01 0.38
N ASP A 93 -1.63 -4.92 0.32
CA ASP A 93 -1.71 -5.97 -0.70
C ASP A 93 -1.79 -5.40 -2.13
N GLY A 94 -2.45 -4.25 -2.30
CA GLY A 94 -2.54 -3.53 -3.56
C GLY A 94 -1.17 -3.12 -4.10
N GLU A 95 -0.38 -2.43 -3.29
CA GLU A 95 0.94 -1.92 -3.68
C GLU A 95 1.91 -3.07 -3.97
N PHE A 96 1.94 -4.11 -3.12
CA PHE A 96 2.78 -5.28 -3.36
C PHE A 96 2.36 -6.06 -4.62
N ASN A 97 1.06 -6.11 -4.96
CA ASN A 97 0.62 -6.70 -6.23
C ASN A 97 1.17 -5.92 -7.44
N ILE A 98 1.12 -4.58 -7.42
CA ILE A 98 1.70 -3.77 -8.50
C ILE A 98 3.21 -3.96 -8.56
N ILE A 99 3.91 -3.96 -7.42
CA ILE A 99 5.35 -4.23 -7.34
C ILE A 99 5.68 -5.60 -7.96
N ASN A 100 4.81 -6.59 -7.82
CA ASN A 100 4.93 -7.93 -8.38
C ASN A 100 4.46 -8.06 -9.85
N GLY A 101 4.21 -6.95 -10.56
CA GLY A 101 3.77 -7.01 -11.96
C GLY A 101 2.30 -7.38 -12.17
N ARG A 102 1.46 -7.29 -11.13
CA ARG A 102 0.04 -7.68 -11.17
C ARG A 102 -0.86 -6.46 -11.04
N ASN A 103 -2.10 -6.57 -11.52
CA ASN A 103 -3.16 -5.59 -11.26
C ASN A 103 -3.61 -5.65 -9.79
N CYS A 104 -4.18 -4.56 -9.28
CA CYS A 104 -5.03 -4.59 -8.09
C CYS A 104 -6.47 -4.19 -8.45
N SER A 105 -7.40 -4.26 -7.47
CA SER A 105 -8.84 -4.05 -7.71
C SER A 105 -9.18 -2.72 -8.40
N PHE A 106 -8.39 -1.68 -8.16
CA PHE A 106 -8.66 -0.30 -8.59
C PHE A 106 -7.48 0.34 -9.35
N GLN A 107 -6.42 -0.42 -9.67
CA GLN A 107 -5.28 0.08 -10.43
C GLN A 107 -4.72 -1.05 -11.32
N LYS A 108 -4.73 -0.83 -12.64
CA LYS A 108 -4.00 -1.65 -13.60
C LYS A 108 -2.51 -1.53 -13.36
N TYR A 109 -1.79 -2.62 -13.58
CA TYR A 109 -0.34 -2.65 -13.57
C TYR A 109 0.21 -1.60 -14.54
N ASN A 110 1.22 -0.87 -14.08
CA ASN A 110 1.97 0.08 -14.86
C ASN A 110 3.44 0.00 -14.42
N LYS A 111 4.35 -0.12 -15.39
CA LYS A 111 5.79 -0.30 -15.13
C LYS A 111 6.43 0.91 -14.45
N ILE A 112 5.96 2.12 -14.74
CA ILE A 112 6.43 3.37 -14.11
C ILE A 112 5.97 3.39 -12.65
N LEU A 113 4.69 3.11 -12.39
CA LEU A 113 4.16 2.99 -11.03
C LEU A 113 4.91 1.94 -10.21
N GLN A 114 5.19 0.77 -10.80
CA GLN A 114 5.98 -0.28 -10.16
C GLN A 114 7.36 0.22 -9.73
N LYS A 115 8.08 0.91 -10.63
CA LYS A 115 9.41 1.48 -10.33
C LYS A 115 9.32 2.54 -9.22
N LYS A 116 8.33 3.45 -9.29
CA LYS A 116 8.12 4.48 -8.28
C LYS A 116 7.81 3.86 -6.91
N LEU A 117 6.90 2.90 -6.82
CA LEU A 117 6.59 2.19 -5.57
C LEU A 117 7.83 1.51 -4.96
N LYS A 118 8.66 0.84 -5.77
CA LYS A 118 9.92 0.25 -5.29
C LYS A 118 10.86 1.32 -4.74
N LYS A 119 11.03 2.45 -5.43
CA LYS A 119 11.84 3.58 -4.97
C LYS A 119 11.35 4.10 -3.63
N VAL A 120 10.04 4.32 -3.47
CA VAL A 120 9.47 4.79 -2.20
C VAL A 120 9.69 3.77 -1.09
N LEU A 121 9.39 2.49 -1.31
CA LEU A 121 9.56 1.42 -0.32
C LEU A 121 11.01 1.33 0.20
N GLN A 122 11.99 1.59 -0.69
CA GLN A 122 13.42 1.55 -0.40
C GLN A 122 13.98 2.85 0.19
N SER A 123 13.21 3.94 0.23
CA SER A 123 13.66 5.21 0.81
C SER A 123 14.04 5.08 2.29
N ASN A 124 15.10 5.77 2.69
CA ASN A 124 15.55 5.89 4.08
C ASN A 124 15.37 7.33 4.62
N ASP A 125 14.49 8.14 4.00
CA ASP A 125 14.21 9.50 4.46
C ASP A 125 13.61 9.47 5.88
N LYS A 126 14.31 10.07 6.85
CA LYS A 126 13.95 10.04 8.28
C LYS A 126 12.57 10.62 8.61
N ASN A 127 12.07 11.53 7.76
CA ASN A 127 10.80 12.23 7.93
C ASN A 127 9.66 11.65 7.06
N PHE A 128 9.94 10.59 6.30
CA PHE A 128 8.93 9.87 5.53
C PHE A 128 8.80 8.43 6.02
N LEU A 129 7.67 8.13 6.62
CA LEU A 129 7.36 6.82 7.17
C LEU A 129 6.99 5.86 6.04
N ILE A 130 7.63 4.68 6.06
CA ILE A 130 7.26 3.57 5.18
C ILE A 130 6.31 2.65 5.95
N GLY A 131 5.00 2.84 5.73
CA GLY A 131 3.96 2.00 6.31
C GLY A 131 3.86 0.68 5.54
N ILE A 132 3.95 -0.47 6.19
CA ILE A 132 3.72 -1.78 5.56
C ILE A 132 2.61 -2.54 6.30
N SER A 133 1.95 -3.48 5.61
CA SER A 133 0.89 -4.28 6.23
C SER A 133 1.38 -4.99 7.50
N ASP A 134 0.77 -4.71 8.65
CA ASP A 134 1.11 -5.35 9.93
C ASP A 134 0.97 -6.88 9.86
N SER A 135 0.15 -7.37 8.94
CA SER A 135 -0.07 -8.80 8.70
C SER A 135 1.18 -9.57 8.26
N ILE A 136 2.26 -8.86 7.90
CA ILE A 136 3.59 -9.44 7.66
C ILE A 136 4.13 -10.09 8.93
N ASN A 137 3.73 -9.60 10.10
CA ASN A 137 4.02 -10.21 11.40
C ASN A 137 2.85 -11.09 11.86
N GLN A 138 3.07 -12.39 12.05
CA GLN A 138 2.04 -13.34 12.48
C GLN A 138 1.38 -12.95 13.82
N LYS A 139 2.07 -12.24 14.73
CA LYS A 139 1.47 -11.77 15.99
C LYS A 139 0.24 -10.89 15.74
N TYR A 140 0.24 -10.12 14.66
CA TYR A 140 -0.90 -9.28 14.28
C TYR A 140 -2.12 -10.11 13.85
N LEU A 141 -1.91 -11.21 13.13
CA LEU A 141 -2.97 -12.06 12.60
C LEU A 141 -3.89 -12.64 13.70
N ASN A 142 -3.37 -12.77 14.92
CA ASN A 142 -4.14 -13.25 16.07
C ASN A 142 -5.24 -12.27 16.51
N LYS A 143 -5.05 -10.97 16.24
CA LYS A 143 -6.02 -9.90 16.57
C LYS A 143 -7.19 -9.82 15.58
N LEU A 144 -7.05 -10.44 14.41
CA LEU A 144 -7.99 -10.34 13.30
C LEU A 144 -9.14 -11.34 13.37
N THR A 145 -10.30 -10.99 12.80
CA THR A 145 -11.39 -11.95 12.59
C THR A 145 -10.94 -13.12 11.71
N ASN A 146 -11.65 -14.25 11.76
CA ASN A 146 -11.27 -15.45 10.99
C ASN A 146 -11.19 -15.17 9.48
N GLU A 147 -12.12 -14.36 8.96
CA GLU A 147 -12.12 -13.92 7.55
C GLU A 147 -10.81 -13.20 7.20
N PHE A 148 -10.48 -12.11 7.91
CA PHE A 148 -9.30 -11.32 7.58
C PHE A 148 -8.00 -12.05 7.88
N ARG A 149 -7.95 -12.85 8.94
CA ARG A 149 -6.82 -13.75 9.21
C ARG A 149 -6.56 -14.67 8.02
N SER A 150 -7.60 -15.29 7.46
CA SER A 150 -7.47 -16.17 6.30
C SER A 150 -6.97 -15.42 5.06
N ILE A 151 -7.59 -14.26 4.76
CA ILE A 151 -7.19 -13.39 3.63
C ILE A 151 -5.71 -13.01 3.72
N PHE A 152 -5.26 -12.54 4.89
CA PHE A 152 -3.89 -12.09 5.05
C PHE A 152 -2.88 -13.25 5.10
N LYS A 153 -3.22 -14.40 5.69
CA LYS A 153 -2.39 -15.60 5.56
C LYS A 153 -2.20 -16.01 4.11
N GLY A 154 -3.27 -15.99 3.31
CA GLY A 154 -3.21 -16.25 1.88
C GLY A 154 -2.31 -15.25 1.14
N PHE A 155 -2.43 -13.95 1.45
CA PHE A 155 -1.57 -12.91 0.89
C PHE A 155 -0.09 -13.13 1.22
N ILE A 156 0.25 -13.38 2.50
CA ILE A 156 1.63 -13.62 2.93
C ILE A 156 2.17 -14.87 2.27
N SER A 157 1.46 -16.00 2.35
CA SER A 157 1.90 -17.27 1.74
C SER A 157 2.22 -17.11 0.24
N LYS A 158 1.35 -16.41 -0.50
CA LYS A 158 1.52 -16.16 -1.95
C LYS A 158 2.65 -15.20 -2.29
N ASN A 159 3.02 -14.30 -1.39
CA ASN A 159 4.00 -13.22 -1.67
C ASN A 159 5.24 -13.25 -0.77
N LYS A 160 5.42 -14.26 0.10
CA LYS A 160 6.48 -14.29 1.12
C LYS A 160 7.90 -14.08 0.57
N TYR A 161 8.22 -14.66 -0.57
CA TYR A 161 9.55 -14.50 -1.19
C TYR A 161 9.76 -13.10 -1.79
N LEU A 162 8.71 -12.51 -2.36
CA LEU A 162 8.73 -11.12 -2.80
C LEU A 162 8.89 -10.18 -1.61
N LEU A 163 8.14 -10.40 -0.53
CA LEU A 163 8.23 -9.59 0.68
C LEU A 163 9.65 -9.68 1.28
N LEU A 164 10.23 -10.88 1.35
CA LEU A 164 11.58 -11.07 1.87
C LEU A 164 12.65 -10.40 1.01
N SER A 165 12.49 -10.36 -0.31
CA SER A 165 13.45 -9.69 -1.21
C SER A 165 13.35 -8.17 -1.20
N LEU A 166 12.22 -7.61 -0.72
CA LEU A 166 11.99 -6.17 -0.67
C LEU A 166 12.19 -5.56 0.73
N LEU A 167 11.97 -6.34 1.78
CA LEU A 167 11.94 -5.85 3.15
C LEU A 167 13.21 -6.21 3.92
N HIS A 168 13.88 -5.19 4.44
CA HIS A 168 15.08 -5.34 5.24
C HIS A 168 14.77 -5.47 6.74
N LYS A 169 15.34 -6.49 7.40
CA LYS A 169 15.18 -6.74 8.85
C LYS A 169 15.72 -5.63 9.76
N ASP A 170 16.72 -4.90 9.28
CA ASP A 170 17.41 -3.85 10.05
C ASP A 170 16.75 -2.47 9.86
N LYS A 171 15.71 -2.39 9.01
CA LYS A 171 14.90 -1.19 8.81
C LYS A 171 13.67 -1.23 9.71
N LEU A 172 13.37 -0.09 10.34
CA LEU A 172 12.12 0.12 11.06
C LEU A 172 11.03 0.51 10.06
N TYR A 173 9.92 -0.22 10.09
CA TYR A 173 8.70 0.13 9.36
C TYR A 173 7.60 0.58 10.30
N TYR A 174 6.55 1.14 9.71
CA TYR A 174 5.39 1.68 10.39
C TYR A 174 4.14 0.93 9.95
N SER A 175 3.04 1.11 10.66
CA SER A 175 1.80 0.43 10.33
C SER A 175 1.12 1.04 9.11
N ALA A 176 0.87 0.24 8.08
CA ALA A 176 -0.05 0.62 7.01
C ALA A 176 -1.53 0.64 7.47
N ASN A 177 -1.84 0.10 8.65
CA ASN A 177 -3.18 -0.02 9.19
C ASN A 177 -3.63 1.20 9.98
N ILE A 178 -2.92 2.34 9.92
CA ILE A 178 -3.44 3.60 10.46
C ILE A 178 -4.80 3.99 9.87
N SER A 179 -5.09 3.51 8.65
CA SER A 179 -6.39 3.68 7.99
C SER A 179 -7.38 2.55 8.25
N ARG A 180 -7.00 1.48 8.98
CA ARG A 180 -7.74 0.20 9.10
C ARG A 180 -7.94 -0.22 10.56
N PHE A 181 -8.64 0.61 11.33
CA PHE A 181 -8.69 0.51 12.79
C PHE A 181 -9.89 -0.28 13.35
N TYR A 182 -10.85 -0.73 12.52
CA TYR A 182 -12.12 -1.29 13.02
C TYR A 182 -12.45 -2.68 12.47
N ILE A 183 -12.77 -2.80 11.17
CA ILE A 183 -13.49 -3.96 10.64
C ILE A 183 -12.67 -5.24 10.68
N TYR A 184 -11.34 -5.09 10.65
CA TYR A 184 -10.37 -6.18 10.69
C TYR A 184 -10.33 -6.92 12.01
N TYR A 185 -10.60 -6.24 13.12
CA TYR A 185 -10.31 -6.75 14.46
C TYR A 185 -11.49 -7.50 15.07
N ARG A 186 -11.15 -8.52 15.88
CA ARG A 186 -12.11 -9.22 16.74
C ARG A 186 -12.59 -8.31 17.85
N ASP A 187 -11.64 -7.78 18.60
CA ASP A 187 -11.88 -6.77 19.62
C ASP A 187 -11.90 -5.37 18.98
N LYS A 188 -13.01 -4.67 19.18
CA LYS A 188 -13.27 -3.34 18.62
C LYS A 188 -13.25 -2.25 19.70
N SER A 189 -13.04 -2.60 20.96
CA SER A 189 -13.10 -1.68 22.11
C SER A 189 -12.13 -0.49 21.95
N TYR A 190 -10.95 -0.74 21.39
CA TYR A 190 -9.93 0.29 21.14
C TYR A 190 -10.29 1.31 20.05
N SER A 191 -11.23 0.99 19.16
CA SER A 191 -11.49 1.79 17.96
C SER A 191 -11.93 3.22 18.28
N ARG A 192 -12.72 3.41 19.35
CA ARG A 192 -13.20 4.74 19.75
C ARG A 192 -12.05 5.66 20.16
N ASN A 193 -11.14 5.17 21.01
CA ASN A 193 -9.97 5.95 21.43
C ASN A 193 -8.99 6.14 20.27
N TYR A 194 -8.86 5.15 19.40
CA TYR A 194 -8.05 5.26 18.19
C TYR A 194 -8.56 6.38 17.27
N VAL A 195 -9.87 6.45 17.02
CA VAL A 195 -10.48 7.54 16.22
C VAL A 195 -10.19 8.90 16.83
N LYS A 196 -10.34 9.06 18.17
CA LYS A 196 -10.03 10.33 18.84
C LYS A 196 -8.58 10.76 18.58
N LYS A 197 -7.63 9.82 18.67
CA LYS A 197 -6.22 10.08 18.40
C LYS A 197 -5.97 10.38 16.92
N LEU A 198 -6.58 9.60 16.03
CA LEU A 198 -6.47 9.76 14.58
C LEU A 198 -6.90 11.16 14.14
N LYS A 199 -8.02 11.67 14.68
CA LYS A 199 -8.53 13.02 14.39
C LYS A 199 -7.56 14.15 14.78
N LYS A 200 -6.59 13.90 15.67
CA LYS A 200 -5.54 14.89 16.01
C LYS A 200 -4.58 15.18 14.85
N ILE A 201 -4.49 14.30 13.85
CA ILE A 201 -3.65 14.55 12.66
C ILE A 201 -4.07 15.85 11.95
N TRP A 202 -5.37 16.12 11.90
CA TRP A 202 -5.98 17.21 11.13
C TRP A 202 -6.75 18.22 12.00
N GLU A 203 -6.56 18.17 13.31
CA GLU A 203 -7.21 19.07 14.27
C GLU A 203 -6.79 20.53 14.07
N ASN A 204 -7.76 21.41 13.81
CA ASN A 204 -7.58 22.85 13.55
C ASN A 204 -6.63 23.16 12.38
N ARG A 205 -6.55 22.28 11.38
CA ARG A 205 -5.69 22.45 10.19
C ARG A 205 -6.50 22.73 8.93
N ASP A 206 -5.90 23.50 8.02
CA ASP A 206 -6.35 23.52 6.63
C ASP A 206 -5.84 22.26 5.93
N ILE A 207 -6.75 21.52 5.29
CA ILE A 207 -6.43 20.26 4.64
C ILE A 207 -6.77 20.30 3.15
N LEU A 208 -5.94 19.60 2.37
CA LEU A 208 -6.24 19.20 1.01
C LEU A 208 -6.48 17.70 0.97
N ILE A 209 -7.65 17.27 0.53
CA ILE A 209 -7.97 15.86 0.30
C ILE A 209 -7.79 15.56 -1.18
N VAL A 210 -6.91 14.61 -1.51
CA VAL A 210 -6.71 14.09 -2.87
C VAL A 210 -7.32 12.69 -2.93
N GLU A 211 -8.48 12.57 -3.57
CA GLU A 211 -9.31 11.36 -3.51
C GLU A 211 -9.97 11.02 -4.85
N GLY A 212 -10.47 9.80 -4.99
CA GLY A 212 -11.34 9.45 -6.13
C GLY A 212 -12.69 10.18 -6.06
N GLU A 213 -13.26 10.57 -7.21
CA GLU A 213 -14.53 11.33 -7.31
C GLU A 213 -15.76 10.70 -6.61
N LYS A 214 -15.71 9.40 -6.28
CA LYS A 214 -16.76 8.68 -5.54
C LYS A 214 -16.30 8.15 -4.19
N SER A 215 -15.09 8.51 -3.75
CA SER A 215 -14.62 8.17 -2.40
C SER A 215 -15.36 9.00 -1.36
N ARG A 216 -15.48 10.31 -1.58
CA ARG A 216 -16.28 11.26 -0.78
C ARG A 216 -15.96 11.17 0.72
N LEU A 217 -14.67 11.17 1.03
CA LEU A 217 -14.16 11.02 2.39
C LEU A 217 -14.74 12.11 3.31
N GLY A 218 -15.31 11.69 4.43
CA GLY A 218 -15.94 12.55 5.44
C GLY A 218 -17.33 13.07 5.07
N VAL A 219 -17.81 12.87 3.85
CA VAL A 219 -19.12 13.38 3.45
C VAL A 219 -20.21 12.54 4.11
N GLY A 220 -21.17 13.19 4.79
CA GLY A 220 -22.24 12.52 5.53
C GLY A 220 -21.82 11.92 6.88
N ASN A 221 -20.62 12.23 7.38
CA ASN A 221 -20.18 11.87 8.73
C ASN A 221 -19.28 12.98 9.32
N ASP A 222 -18.79 12.79 10.54
CA ASP A 222 -18.05 13.81 11.30
C ASP A 222 -16.52 13.59 11.31
N LEU A 223 -15.96 12.79 10.39
CA LEU A 223 -14.53 12.40 10.41
C LEU A 223 -13.59 13.62 10.42
N PHE A 224 -13.94 14.66 9.67
CA PHE A 224 -13.12 15.88 9.49
C PHE A 224 -13.75 17.14 10.09
N ASN A 225 -14.74 17.01 10.99
CA ASN A 225 -15.41 18.18 11.58
C ASN A 225 -14.50 19.05 12.45
N ASN A 226 -13.36 18.52 12.90
CA ASN A 226 -12.36 19.26 13.67
C ASN A 226 -11.26 19.88 12.80
N THR A 227 -11.45 19.95 11.48
CA THR A 227 -10.53 20.67 10.57
C THR A 227 -10.89 22.15 10.52
N ARG A 228 -9.92 23.01 10.17
CA ARG A 228 -10.17 24.45 9.95
C ARG A 228 -10.84 24.70 8.60
N SER A 229 -10.33 24.06 7.55
CA SER A 229 -10.93 24.11 6.22
C SER A 229 -10.57 22.87 5.40
N ILE A 230 -11.39 22.56 4.39
CA ILE A 230 -11.20 21.43 3.49
C ILE A 230 -11.21 21.92 2.04
N GLN A 231 -10.21 21.52 1.27
CA GLN A 231 -10.23 21.56 -0.19
C GLN A 231 -10.06 20.16 -0.77
N ARG A 232 -10.51 19.94 -2.00
CA ARG A 232 -10.52 18.62 -2.65
C ARG A 232 -10.01 18.68 -4.08
N VAL A 233 -9.10 17.78 -4.39
CA VAL A 233 -8.71 17.39 -5.75
C VAL A 233 -9.38 16.05 -6.03
N LEU A 234 -10.37 16.04 -6.93
CA LEU A 234 -11.04 14.81 -7.32
C LEU A 234 -10.31 14.15 -8.49
N CYS A 235 -10.02 12.88 -8.33
CA CYS A 235 -9.27 12.05 -9.26
C CYS A 235 -10.14 10.90 -9.78
N PRO A 236 -9.69 10.12 -10.77
CA PRO A 236 -10.42 8.94 -11.23
C PRO A 236 -10.56 7.92 -10.09
N ILE A 237 -11.73 7.28 -9.99
CA ILE A 237 -12.01 6.23 -8.98
C ILE A 237 -11.05 5.03 -9.13
N ARG A 238 -10.64 4.75 -10.37
CA ARG A 238 -9.75 3.64 -10.73
C ARG A 238 -8.72 4.13 -11.74
N ASN A 239 -7.55 3.50 -11.70
CA ASN A 239 -6.42 3.80 -12.56
C ASN A 239 -5.94 5.26 -12.48
N SER A 240 -6.04 5.89 -11.30
CA SER A 240 -5.68 7.29 -11.11
C SER A 240 -4.22 7.59 -11.48
N PHE A 241 -3.33 6.59 -11.46
CA PHE A 241 -1.96 6.74 -11.93
C PHE A 241 -1.86 7.08 -13.43
N SER A 242 -2.88 6.78 -14.24
CA SER A 242 -2.88 7.14 -15.67
C SER A 242 -2.92 8.64 -15.94
N VAL A 243 -3.35 9.43 -14.95
CA VAL A 243 -3.35 10.90 -14.97
C VAL A 243 -2.41 11.48 -13.90
N TYR A 244 -1.38 10.72 -13.50
CA TYR A 244 -0.50 11.07 -12.39
C TYR A 244 0.12 12.46 -12.52
N ASP A 245 0.62 12.83 -13.69
CA ASP A 245 1.30 14.12 -13.88
C ASP A 245 0.32 15.29 -13.74
N LYS A 246 -0.94 15.13 -14.19
CA LYS A 246 -1.99 16.12 -13.96
C LYS A 246 -2.28 16.27 -12.45
N ILE A 247 -2.37 15.15 -11.73
CA ILE A 247 -2.58 15.15 -10.28
C ILE A 247 -1.42 15.87 -9.57
N TYR A 248 -0.18 15.50 -9.89
CA TYR A 248 1.01 16.12 -9.32
C TYR A 248 1.02 17.64 -9.55
N ASN A 249 0.77 18.07 -10.80
CA ASN A 249 0.79 19.48 -11.19
C ASN A 249 -0.31 20.32 -10.53
N GLU A 250 -1.47 19.74 -10.20
CA GLU A 250 -2.50 20.47 -9.45
C GLU A 250 -2.19 20.52 -7.95
N VAL A 251 -1.67 19.44 -7.37
CA VAL A 251 -1.40 19.38 -5.93
C VAL A 251 -0.24 20.30 -5.53
N ILE A 252 0.79 20.42 -6.37
CA ILE A 252 1.97 21.27 -6.09
C ILE A 252 1.66 22.78 -6.09
N LYS A 253 0.48 23.20 -6.59
CA LYS A 253 0.05 24.61 -6.55
C LYS A 253 -0.50 25.03 -5.20
N VAL A 254 -0.82 24.07 -4.33
CA VAL A 254 -1.46 24.36 -3.04
C VAL A 254 -0.43 24.88 -2.05
N ASP A 255 -0.87 25.76 -1.14
CA ASP A 255 -0.04 26.32 -0.08
C ASP A 255 0.62 25.23 0.79
N LYS A 256 1.92 25.37 1.06
CA LYS A 256 2.72 24.36 1.77
C LYS A 256 2.36 24.18 3.24
N SER A 257 1.64 25.13 3.85
CA SER A 257 1.13 25.00 5.22
C SER A 257 -0.01 23.97 5.35
N LYS A 258 -0.68 23.63 4.24
CA LYS A 258 -1.78 22.68 4.26
C LYS A 258 -1.30 21.25 4.47
N LEU A 259 -2.07 20.49 5.23
CA LEU A 259 -1.90 19.04 5.31
C LEU A 259 -2.50 18.37 4.08
N ILE A 260 -1.72 17.56 3.38
CA ILE A 260 -2.24 16.78 2.25
C ILE A 260 -2.65 15.39 2.74
N LEU A 261 -3.93 15.06 2.59
CA LEU A 261 -4.51 13.76 2.89
C LEU A 261 -4.83 13.03 1.58
N ILE A 262 -4.28 11.83 1.38
CA ILE A 262 -4.37 11.15 0.08
C ILE A 262 -5.08 9.80 0.21
N ALA A 263 -6.12 9.58 -0.60
CA ALA A 263 -6.91 8.35 -0.64
C ALA A 263 -7.07 7.87 -2.09
N LEU A 264 -5.97 7.39 -2.69
CA LEU A 264 -5.86 7.14 -4.13
C LEU A 264 -5.16 5.82 -4.51
N GLY A 265 -5.25 4.82 -3.64
CA GLY A 265 -4.66 3.50 -3.91
C GLY A 265 -3.14 3.53 -4.05
N PRO A 266 -2.52 2.68 -4.89
CA PRO A 266 -1.08 2.72 -5.14
C PRO A 266 -0.54 4.09 -5.57
N THR A 267 -1.37 4.91 -6.22
CA THR A 267 -1.01 6.29 -6.57
C THR A 267 -0.73 7.13 -5.33
N ALA A 268 -1.42 6.86 -4.22
CA ALA A 268 -1.29 7.61 -2.98
C ALA A 268 0.10 7.47 -2.37
N SER A 269 0.67 6.26 -2.30
CA SER A 269 2.00 6.03 -1.72
C SER A 269 3.09 6.77 -2.52
N VAL A 270 2.93 6.84 -3.84
CA VAL A 270 3.85 7.58 -4.72
C VAL A 270 3.65 9.08 -4.60
N LEU A 271 2.41 9.56 -4.66
CA LEU A 271 2.10 10.98 -4.54
C LEU A 271 2.51 11.54 -3.18
N ALA A 272 2.27 10.80 -2.09
CA ALA A 272 2.71 11.18 -0.75
C ALA A 272 4.22 11.41 -0.72
N TYR A 273 4.99 10.48 -1.27
CA TYR A 273 6.45 10.62 -1.28
C TYR A 273 6.91 11.79 -2.14
N ASP A 274 6.38 11.91 -3.36
CA ASP A 274 6.80 12.97 -4.28
C ASP A 274 6.43 14.35 -3.71
N MET A 275 5.23 14.54 -3.13
CA MET A 275 4.86 15.79 -2.43
C MET A 275 5.67 16.03 -1.16
N PHE A 276 6.02 14.99 -0.41
CA PHE A 276 6.95 15.13 0.71
C PHE A 276 8.31 15.67 0.26
N LYS A 277 8.82 15.24 -0.91
CA LYS A 277 10.07 15.78 -1.47
C LYS A 277 9.93 17.24 -1.90
N GLU A 278 8.74 17.68 -2.27
CA GLU A 278 8.43 19.10 -2.50
C GLU A 278 8.25 19.92 -1.21
N GLY A 279 8.38 19.30 -0.03
CA GLY A 279 8.31 19.98 1.27
C GLY A 279 6.92 20.02 1.91
N TYR A 280 5.95 19.27 1.39
CA TYR A 280 4.65 19.12 2.04
C TYR A 280 4.68 18.07 3.15
N GLN A 281 3.79 18.22 4.14
CA GLN A 281 3.39 17.08 4.96
C GLN A 281 2.25 16.32 4.27
N THR A 282 2.43 15.02 4.05
CA THR A 282 1.45 14.18 3.37
C THR A 282 1.14 12.91 4.13
N ILE A 283 -0.14 12.57 4.26
CA ILE A 283 -0.61 11.35 4.91
C ILE A 283 -1.43 10.55 3.90
N ASP A 284 -0.90 9.41 3.46
CA ASP A 284 -1.71 8.40 2.79
C ASP A 284 -2.74 7.82 3.80
N ILE A 285 -4.01 8.21 3.67
CA ILE A 285 -5.10 7.81 4.56
C ILE A 285 -6.02 6.72 3.97
N GLY A 286 -5.84 6.34 2.70
CA GLY A 286 -6.52 5.19 2.08
C GLY A 286 -8.02 5.10 2.38
N HIS A 287 -8.46 3.97 2.95
CA HIS A 287 -9.87 3.67 3.24
C HIS A 287 -10.34 4.13 4.63
N VAL A 288 -9.70 5.16 5.22
CA VAL A 288 -10.02 5.62 6.58
C VAL A 288 -11.51 5.94 6.77
N ASP A 289 -12.15 6.55 5.76
CA ASP A 289 -13.57 6.91 5.82
C ASP A 289 -14.49 5.70 5.83
N LEU A 290 -14.19 4.67 5.03
CA LEU A 290 -14.99 3.44 5.03
C LEU A 290 -14.89 2.71 6.37
N GLU A 291 -13.71 2.69 6.98
CA GLU A 291 -13.51 2.12 8.32
C GLU A 291 -14.25 2.95 9.38
N TYR A 292 -14.27 4.26 9.22
CA TYR A 292 -15.02 5.15 10.08
C TYR A 292 -16.55 4.97 9.96
N GLU A 293 -17.06 4.86 8.74
CA GLU A 293 -18.48 4.54 8.47
C GLU A 293 -18.89 3.20 9.09
N TRP A 294 -18.06 2.16 8.93
CA TRP A 294 -18.33 0.87 9.56
C TRP A 294 -18.26 0.94 11.09
N PHE A 295 -17.35 1.74 11.63
CA PHE A 295 -17.28 2.01 13.07
C PHE A 295 -18.55 2.70 13.58
N LEU A 296 -19.01 3.78 12.94
CA LEU A 296 -20.22 4.51 13.32
C LEU A 296 -21.47 3.63 13.25
N LYS A 297 -21.56 2.76 12.25
CA LYS A 297 -22.68 1.81 12.09
C LYS A 297 -22.57 0.58 12.98
N ASN A 298 -21.48 0.45 13.74
CA ASN A 298 -21.17 -0.70 14.60
C ASN A 298 -21.31 -2.07 13.90
N VAL A 299 -20.86 -2.17 12.65
CA VAL A 299 -21.06 -3.40 11.86
C VAL A 299 -19.99 -4.45 12.12
N LYS A 300 -20.39 -5.73 12.10
CA LYS A 300 -19.45 -6.87 12.26
C LYS A 300 -18.76 -7.27 10.95
N LYS A 301 -19.32 -6.87 9.80
CA LYS A 301 -18.83 -7.20 8.45
C LYS A 301 -18.88 -5.95 7.57
N ARG A 302 -18.09 -5.95 6.51
CA ARG A 302 -18.09 -4.84 5.53
C ARG A 302 -19.46 -4.73 4.86
N VAL A 303 -20.08 -3.56 4.94
CA VAL A 303 -21.37 -3.26 4.30
C VAL A 303 -21.24 -2.14 3.27
N LYS A 304 -22.20 -2.06 2.35
CA LYS A 304 -22.28 -0.95 1.38
C LYS A 304 -22.54 0.35 2.13
N ILE A 305 -21.87 1.42 1.73
CA ILE A 305 -22.12 2.77 2.23
C ILE A 305 -22.87 3.53 1.14
N ARG A 306 -23.96 4.19 1.52
CA ARG A 306 -24.80 4.94 0.58
C ARG A 306 -23.95 6.02 -0.07
N ASN A 307 -24.09 6.16 -1.40
CA ASN A 307 -23.43 7.20 -2.19
C ASN A 307 -21.89 7.21 -2.11
N LYS A 308 -21.23 6.15 -1.64
CA LYS A 308 -19.75 6.05 -1.64
C LYS A 308 -19.28 4.81 -2.39
N TYR A 309 -18.11 4.90 -3.02
CA TYR A 309 -17.44 3.76 -3.62
C TYR A 309 -16.85 2.86 -2.54
N VAL A 310 -17.36 1.64 -2.44
CA VAL A 310 -16.90 0.66 -1.44
C VAL A 310 -16.27 -0.54 -2.12
N ASN A 311 -14.95 -0.67 -1.96
CA ASN A 311 -14.23 -1.80 -2.49
C ASN A 311 -14.51 -3.09 -1.68
N ASN A 312 -14.49 -4.25 -2.35
CA ASN A 312 -14.62 -5.57 -1.72
C ASN A 312 -15.93 -5.81 -0.95
N VAL A 313 -17.01 -5.14 -1.37
CA VAL A 313 -18.38 -5.34 -0.87
C VAL A 313 -19.30 -5.60 -2.07
N LYS A 314 -20.21 -6.56 -1.94
CA LYS A 314 -21.21 -6.85 -2.99
C LYS A 314 -21.98 -5.58 -3.34
N ASN A 315 -22.02 -5.25 -4.64
CA ASN A 315 -22.63 -4.01 -5.16
C ASN A 315 -22.05 -2.70 -4.58
N GLY A 316 -20.90 -2.73 -3.89
CA GLY A 316 -20.24 -1.54 -3.34
C GLY A 316 -19.53 -0.67 -4.39
N ARG A 317 -19.19 -1.28 -5.54
CA ARG A 317 -18.56 -0.58 -6.69
C ARG A 317 -19.56 -0.13 -7.76
N ARG A 318 -20.84 -0.48 -7.61
CA ARG A 318 -21.91 -0.28 -8.61
C ARG A 318 -23.06 0.52 -8.00
N ASN A 319 -23.82 1.21 -8.84
CA ASN A 319 -25.01 1.98 -8.44
C ASN A 319 -24.67 2.89 -7.24
N ILE A 320 -23.59 3.65 -7.40
CA ILE A 320 -23.18 4.66 -6.42
C ILE A 320 -24.02 5.88 -6.75
N GLY A 321 -24.98 6.18 -5.88
CA GLY A 321 -25.89 7.29 -6.06
C GLY A 321 -25.15 8.64 -6.05
N ASP A 322 -25.80 9.64 -6.61
CA ASP A 322 -25.30 11.00 -6.59
C ASP A 322 -25.38 11.61 -5.20
N ILE A 323 -24.72 12.75 -5.04
CA ILE A 323 -24.74 13.51 -3.81
C ILE A 323 -25.04 14.97 -4.13
N ASN A 324 -26.10 15.48 -3.50
CA ASN A 324 -26.43 16.89 -3.51
C ASN A 324 -26.02 17.47 -2.14
N ASP A 325 -24.75 17.84 -2.04
CA ASP A 325 -24.17 18.42 -0.82
C ASP A 325 -23.35 19.64 -1.27
N GLU A 326 -23.92 20.83 -1.05
CA GLU A 326 -23.28 22.09 -1.45
C GLU A 326 -21.93 22.31 -0.76
N ASN A 327 -21.80 21.88 0.50
CA ASN A 327 -20.54 22.01 1.23
C ASN A 327 -19.46 21.14 0.59
N TYR A 328 -19.79 19.90 0.23
CA TYR A 328 -18.87 19.04 -0.53
C TYR A 328 -18.48 19.67 -1.86
N HIS A 329 -19.45 20.22 -2.60
CA HIS A 329 -19.17 20.81 -3.92
C HIS A 329 -18.30 22.07 -3.83
N LYS A 330 -18.53 22.94 -2.84
CA LYS A 330 -17.71 24.14 -2.57
C LYS A 330 -16.27 23.80 -2.16
N GLN A 331 -16.03 22.61 -1.60
CA GLN A 331 -14.69 22.15 -1.26
C GLN A 331 -13.89 21.68 -2.48
N ILE A 332 -14.53 21.38 -3.62
CA ILE A 332 -13.83 20.87 -4.81
C ILE A 332 -13.15 22.01 -5.56
N ILE A 333 -11.81 22.00 -5.58
CA ILE A 333 -11.04 23.01 -6.31
C ILE A 333 -10.69 22.55 -7.73
N VAL A 334 -10.61 21.24 -7.97
CA VAL A 334 -10.33 20.68 -9.29
C VAL A 334 -10.88 19.27 -9.44
N LYS A 335 -11.27 18.92 -10.67
CA LYS A 335 -11.67 17.57 -11.08
C LYS A 335 -10.77 17.10 -12.22
N ILE A 336 -10.00 16.05 -11.97
CA ILE A 336 -9.11 15.39 -12.94
C ILE A 336 -9.71 14.01 -13.21
N LEU A 337 -10.38 13.87 -14.34
CA LEU A 337 -11.00 12.61 -14.75
C LEU A 337 -10.24 12.02 -15.95
N ASN A 338 -10.48 10.73 -16.23
CA ASN A 338 -9.86 10.02 -17.35
C ASN A 338 -10.45 10.43 -18.69
#